data_AF-A0A323UR41-F1
#
_entry.id   AF-A0A323UR41-F1
#
_cell.length_a   1.000
_cell.length_b   1.000
_cell.length_c   1.000
_cell.angle_alpha   90.00
_cell.angle_beta   90.00
_cell.angle_gamma   90.00
#
_symmetry.space_group_name_H-M   'P 1'
#
loop_
_entity.id
_entity.type
_entity.pdbx_description
1 polymer ?
#
loop_
_entity_poly.entity_id
_entity_poly.type
_entity_poly.pdbx_seq_one_letter_code
_entity_poly.pdbx_strand_id
1 'polypeptide(L)'
;MPAYSLAAWALEHLAAPVDVDCTTTVMLKILDGKCKMGPYDKDVIPLLYDATRHLPGKLLDDAAHALIERARAGERESLVSEIYEHRVLAETAISRPVMKAYKARLRAAGVLSG
;
A
#
# COMPACT_ATOMS: atom_id res chain seq x y z
N MET A 1 22.38 -11.52 6.39
CA MET A 1 21.04 -11.94 5.92
C MET A 1 21.15 -12.22 4.43
N PRO A 2 20.56 -13.28 3.88
CA PRO A 2 20.54 -13.42 2.42
C PRO A 2 19.92 -12.14 1.84
N ALA A 3 20.38 -11.73 0.66
CA ALA A 3 19.86 -10.56 -0.04
C ALA A 3 18.43 -10.86 -0.54
N TYR A 4 17.48 -10.96 0.39
CA TYR A 4 16.09 -11.19 0.06
C TYR A 4 15.53 -9.86 -0.43
N SER A 5 15.02 -9.85 -1.67
CA SER A 5 14.40 -8.65 -2.20
C SER A 5 13.12 -8.36 -1.40
N LEU A 6 12.80 -7.07 -1.24
CA LEU A 6 11.54 -6.67 -0.61
C LEU A 6 10.31 -7.29 -1.29
N ALA A 7 10.40 -7.55 -2.60
CA ALA A 7 9.35 -8.22 -3.35
C ALA A 7 9.16 -9.68 -2.92
N ALA A 8 10.24 -10.45 -2.80
CA ALA A 8 10.16 -11.83 -2.34
C ALA A 8 9.65 -11.90 -0.88
N TRP A 9 10.11 -10.96 -0.04
CA TRP A 9 9.61 -10.82 1.32
C TRP A 9 8.12 -10.53 1.36
N ALA A 10 7.64 -9.59 0.54
CA ALA A 10 6.23 -9.23 0.46
C ALA A 10 5.36 -10.42 0.05
N LEU A 11 5.76 -11.16 -0.99
CA LEU A 11 5.01 -12.33 -1.47
C LEU A 11 4.87 -13.42 -0.41
N GLU A 12 5.92 -13.63 0.41
CA GLU A 12 5.90 -14.63 1.47
C GLU A 12 5.10 -14.18 2.70
N HIS A 13 5.12 -12.89 3.05
CA HIS A 13 4.63 -12.40 4.34
C HIS A 13 3.35 -11.54 4.27
N LEU A 14 2.95 -11.10 3.07
CA LEU A 14 1.79 -10.26 2.79
C LEU A 14 0.77 -10.94 1.87
N ALA A 15 0.72 -12.28 1.90
CA ALA A 15 -0.20 -13.07 1.08
C ALA A 15 -1.67 -13.02 1.54
N ALA A 16 -1.96 -12.48 2.74
CA ALA A 16 -3.31 -12.36 3.21
C ALA A 16 -4.04 -11.20 2.50
N PRO A 17 -5.31 -11.35 2.09
CA PRO A 17 -6.06 -10.30 1.40
C PRO A 17 -6.08 -8.94 2.11
N VAL A 18 -6.12 -8.95 3.45
CA VAL A 18 -6.07 -7.73 4.26
C VAL A 18 -4.73 -7.00 4.17
N ASP A 19 -3.63 -7.72 3.94
CA ASP A 19 -2.31 -7.13 3.75
C ASP A 19 -2.22 -6.42 2.40
N VAL A 20 -2.84 -7.00 1.35
CA VAL A 20 -2.99 -6.37 0.03
C VAL A 20 -3.81 -5.07 0.15
N ASP A 21 -4.95 -5.12 0.84
CA ASP A 21 -5.80 -3.95 1.07
C ASP A 21 -5.03 -2.85 1.84
N CYS A 22 -4.30 -3.23 2.89
CA CYS A 22 -3.50 -2.30 3.69
C CYS A 22 -2.39 -1.67 2.85
N THR A 23 -1.67 -2.46 2.05
CA THR A 23 -0.59 -1.98 1.18
C THR A 23 -1.13 -1.01 0.14
N THR A 24 -2.23 -1.36 -0.52
CA THR A 24 -2.94 -0.53 -1.51
C THR A 24 -3.42 0.78 -0.89
N THR A 25 -3.97 0.73 0.33
CA THR A 25 -4.40 1.95 1.04
C THR A 25 -3.23 2.88 1.32
N VAL A 26 -2.08 2.37 1.76
CA VAL A 26 -0.89 3.21 1.99
C VAL A 26 -0.37 3.78 0.66
N MET A 27 -0.43 3.01 -0.43
CA MET A 27 -0.07 3.49 -1.76
C MET A 27 -0.94 4.67 -2.21
N LEU A 28 -2.26 4.59 -2.02
CA LEU A 28 -3.18 5.71 -2.28
C LEU A 28 -2.82 6.96 -1.46
N LYS A 29 -2.46 6.79 -0.17
CA LYS A 29 -1.99 7.89 0.68
C LYS A 29 -0.68 8.52 0.20
N ILE A 30 0.18 7.75 -0.47
CA ILE A 30 1.43 8.27 -1.03
C ILE A 30 1.10 9.12 -2.26
N LEU A 31 0.21 8.64 -3.13
CA LEU A 31 -0.19 9.34 -4.35
C LEU A 31 -0.88 10.68 -4.08
N ASP A 32 -1.72 10.79 -3.05
CA ASP A 32 -2.40 12.04 -2.68
C ASP A 32 -1.64 12.91 -1.66
N GLY A 33 -0.41 12.51 -1.30
CA GLY A 33 0.45 13.24 -0.39
C GLY A 33 0.02 13.22 1.08
N LYS A 34 -0.96 12.40 1.49
CA LYS A 34 -1.41 12.30 2.90
C LYS A 34 -0.61 11.30 3.74
N CYS A 35 0.35 10.57 3.14
CA CYS A 35 1.23 9.67 3.86
C CYS A 35 2.27 10.44 4.70
N LYS A 36 2.31 10.17 6.02
CA LYS A 36 3.23 10.80 7.00
C LYS A 36 4.48 9.95 7.29
N MET A 37 4.68 8.84 6.58
CA MET A 37 5.85 7.99 6.75
C MET A 37 7.13 8.70 6.25
N GLY A 38 8.29 8.29 6.75
CA GLY A 38 9.58 8.84 6.33
C GLY A 38 9.90 8.56 4.85
N PRO A 39 10.91 9.21 4.25
CA PRO A 39 11.28 9.01 2.84
C PRO A 39 11.56 7.55 2.50
N TYR A 40 12.39 6.87 3.31
CA TYR A 40 12.70 5.45 3.14
C TYR A 40 11.43 4.58 3.07
N ASP A 41 10.53 4.77 4.04
CA ASP A 41 9.27 4.05 4.10
C ASP A 41 8.36 4.32 2.88
N LYS A 42 8.39 5.55 2.35
CA LYS A 42 7.66 5.94 1.14
C LYS A 42 8.27 5.35 -0.14
N ASP A 43 9.55 5.00 -0.12
CA ASP A 43 10.21 4.27 -1.20
C ASP A 43 9.95 2.75 -1.10
N VAL A 44 9.81 2.22 0.11
CA VAL A 44 9.53 0.79 0.35
C VAL A 44 8.10 0.40 -0.04
N ILE A 45 7.08 1.17 0.34
CA ILE A 45 5.67 0.81 0.10
C ILE A 45 5.36 0.54 -1.38
N PRO A 46 5.80 1.35 -2.36
CA PRO A 46 5.61 1.06 -3.78
C PRO A 46 6.18 -0.31 -4.21
N LEU A 47 7.32 -0.73 -3.63
CA LEU A 47 7.92 -2.03 -3.93
C LEU A 47 7.08 -3.18 -3.37
N LEU A 48 6.53 -3.01 -2.16
CA LEU A 48 5.59 -3.99 -1.58
C LEU A 48 4.31 -4.05 -2.42
N TYR A 49 3.75 -2.90 -2.79
CA TYR A 49 2.56 -2.80 -3.62
C TYR A 49 2.76 -3.50 -4.98
N ASP A 50 3.86 -3.24 -5.67
CA ASP A 50 4.15 -3.87 -6.97
C ASP A 50 4.23 -5.39 -6.85
N ALA A 51 4.79 -5.89 -5.75
CA ALA A 51 4.85 -7.31 -5.46
C ALA A 51 3.49 -7.92 -5.11
N THR A 52 2.58 -7.20 -4.44
CA THR A 52 1.33 -7.79 -3.93
C THR A 52 0.08 -7.45 -4.74
N ARG A 53 0.13 -6.46 -5.65
CA ARG A 53 -1.05 -5.93 -6.36
C ARG A 53 -1.83 -6.92 -7.23
N HIS A 54 -1.24 -8.08 -7.53
CA HIS A 54 -1.87 -9.14 -8.32
C HIS A 54 -2.55 -10.20 -7.45
N LEU A 55 -2.38 -10.12 -6.14
CA LEU A 55 -3.05 -11.00 -5.18
C LEU A 55 -4.44 -10.42 -4.87
N PRO A 56 -5.44 -11.28 -4.56
CA PRO A 56 -6.78 -10.79 -4.25
C PRO A 56 -6.81 -10.01 -2.93
N GLY A 57 -7.33 -8.77 -2.99
CA GLY A 57 -7.76 -8.03 -1.82
C GLY A 57 -9.06 -8.57 -1.23
N LYS A 58 -9.46 -8.08 -0.06
CA LYS A 58 -10.75 -8.43 0.58
C LYS A 58 -11.76 -7.30 0.51
N LEU A 59 -11.29 -6.06 0.59
CA LEU A 59 -12.12 -4.88 0.78
C LEU A 59 -12.01 -3.89 -0.39
N LEU A 60 -10.86 -3.86 -1.06
CA LEU A 60 -10.63 -3.01 -2.22
C LEU A 60 -10.80 -3.85 -3.49
N ASP A 61 -11.41 -3.25 -4.49
CA ASP A 61 -11.63 -3.86 -5.81
C ASP A 61 -10.52 -3.48 -6.79
N ASP A 62 -10.61 -4.04 -8.00
CA ASP A 62 -9.66 -3.80 -9.09
C ASP A 62 -9.62 -2.32 -9.52
N ALA A 63 -10.67 -1.53 -9.24
CA ALA A 63 -10.72 -0.12 -9.57
C ALA A 63 -9.64 0.68 -8.83
N ALA A 64 -9.35 0.33 -7.57
CA ALA A 64 -8.24 0.94 -6.84
C ALA A 64 -6.88 0.68 -7.51
N HIS A 65 -6.68 -0.53 -8.04
CA HIS A 65 -5.44 -0.87 -8.74
C HIS A 65 -5.32 -0.14 -10.08
N ALA A 66 -6.40 -0.09 -10.87
CA ALA A 66 -6.44 0.66 -12.13
C ALA A 66 -6.17 2.16 -11.91
N LEU A 67 -6.74 2.75 -10.85
CA LEU A 67 -6.50 4.14 -10.48
C LEU A 67 -5.03 4.41 -10.14
N ILE A 68 -4.40 3.51 -9.36
CA ILE A 68 -2.97 3.63 -9.01
C ILE A 68 -2.10 3.52 -10.26
N GLU A 69 -2.40 2.61 -11.19
CA GLU A 69 -1.67 2.49 -12.45
C GLU A 69 -1.74 3.77 -13.28
N ARG A 70 -2.95 4.31 -13.50
CA ARG A 70 -3.14 5.58 -14.23
C ARG A 70 -2.41 6.74 -13.56
N ALA A 71 -2.51 6.85 -12.24
CA ALA A 71 -1.81 7.89 -11.48
C ALA A 71 -0.28 7.76 -11.61
N ARG A 72 0.27 6.54 -11.70
CA ARG A 72 1.71 6.33 -11.95
C ARG A 72 2.11 6.55 -13.41
N ALA A 73 1.18 6.40 -14.35
CA ALA A 73 1.40 6.65 -15.78
C ALA A 73 1.43 8.15 -16.16
N GLY A 74 1.27 9.05 -15.20
CA GLY A 74 1.38 10.51 -15.39
C GLY A 74 0.08 11.27 -15.21
N GLU A 75 -1.05 10.60 -15.02
CA GLU A 75 -2.37 11.24 -14.84
C GLU A 75 -2.63 11.72 -13.40
N ARG A 76 -1.65 11.62 -12.50
CA ARG A 76 -1.83 11.86 -11.05
C ARG A 76 -2.55 13.18 -10.75
N GLU A 77 -2.13 14.27 -11.37
CA GLU A 77 -2.68 15.61 -11.10
C GLU A 77 -4.16 15.71 -11.48
N SER A 78 -4.56 15.08 -12.60
CA SER A 78 -5.95 15.02 -13.04
C SER A 78 -6.82 14.08 -12.20
N LEU A 79 -6.20 13.17 -11.44
CA LEU A 79 -6.85 12.11 -10.66
C LEU A 79 -6.94 12.41 -9.17
N VAL A 80 -6.51 13.60 -8.70
CA VAL A 80 -6.41 13.91 -7.26
C VAL A 80 -7.72 13.67 -6.51
N SER A 81 -8.85 14.08 -7.07
CA SER A 81 -10.18 13.89 -6.43
C SER A 81 -10.55 12.40 -6.33
N GLU A 82 -10.32 11.63 -7.39
CA GLU A 82 -10.63 10.19 -7.43
C GLU A 82 -9.72 9.41 -6.46
N ILE A 83 -8.42 9.74 -6.42
CA ILE A 83 -7.47 9.14 -5.46
C ILE A 83 -7.90 9.45 -4.02
N TYR A 84 -8.34 10.68 -3.76
CA TYR A 84 -8.85 11.08 -2.44
C TYR A 84 -10.07 10.24 -2.05
N GLU A 85 -11.05 10.08 -2.94
CA GLU A 85 -12.26 9.30 -2.68
C GLU A 85 -11.94 7.83 -2.39
N HIS A 86 -11.14 7.19 -3.24
CA HIS A 86 -10.69 5.81 -3.03
C HIS A 86 -9.92 5.64 -1.72
N ARG A 87 -9.05 6.60 -1.37
CA ARG A 87 -8.33 6.59 -0.08
C ARG A 87 -9.31 6.67 1.10
N VAL A 88 -10.30 7.55 1.05
CA VAL A 88 -11.29 7.71 2.13
C VAL A 88 -12.13 6.45 2.30
N LEU A 89 -12.58 5.84 1.19
CA LEU A 89 -13.29 4.57 1.22
C LEU A 89 -12.42 3.47 1.85
N ALA A 90 -11.16 3.37 1.44
CA ALA A 90 -10.22 2.41 1.97
C ALA A 90 -9.95 2.61 3.48
N GLU A 91 -9.75 3.86 3.92
CA GLU A 91 -9.57 4.20 5.34
C GLU A 91 -10.83 3.95 6.18
N THR A 92 -12.01 3.97 5.56
CA THR A 92 -13.28 3.65 6.22
C THR A 92 -13.48 2.14 6.35
N ALA A 93 -13.13 1.39 5.31
CA ALA A 93 -13.23 -0.07 5.28
C ALA A 93 -12.18 -0.74 6.17
N ILE A 94 -10.95 -0.21 6.21
CA ILE A 94 -9.85 -0.77 6.99
C ILE A 94 -9.77 -0.08 8.35
N SER A 95 -10.15 -0.81 9.39
CA SER A 95 -10.10 -0.31 10.76
C SER A 95 -8.68 0.11 11.19
N ARG A 96 -8.60 1.14 12.04
CA ARG A 96 -7.32 1.63 12.60
C ARG A 96 -6.50 0.53 13.30
N PRO A 97 -7.10 -0.41 14.08
CA PRO A 97 -6.36 -1.53 14.66
C PRO A 97 -5.69 -2.44 13.62
N VAL A 98 -6.36 -2.75 12.52
CA VAL A 98 -5.82 -3.59 11.43
C VAL A 98 -4.61 -2.90 10.79
N MET A 99 -4.75 -1.64 10.39
CA MET A 99 -3.65 -0.85 9.81
C MET A 99 -2.47 -0.68 10.80
N LYS A 100 -2.75 -0.57 12.10
CA LYS A 100 -1.72 -0.49 13.14
C LYS A 100 -0.95 -1.81 13.26
N ALA A 101 -1.65 -2.94 13.29
CA ALA A 101 -1.04 -4.27 13.37
C ALA A 101 -0.20 -4.60 12.13
N TYR A 102 -0.72 -4.27 10.94
CA TYR A 102 0.00 -4.38 9.66
C TYR A 102 1.34 -3.62 9.70
N LYS A 103 1.32 -2.32 10.03
CA LYS A 103 2.55 -1.53 10.10
C LYS A 103 3.50 -1.98 11.22
N ALA A 104 2.97 -2.49 12.33
CA ALA A 104 3.79 -3.03 13.41
C ALA A 104 4.56 -4.28 12.96
N ARG A 105 3.90 -5.19 12.22
CA ARG A 105 4.56 -6.36 11.59
C ARG A 105 5.69 -5.94 10.66
N LEU A 106 5.44 -4.98 9.76
CA LEU A 106 6.47 -4.49 8.84
C LEU A 106 7.69 -3.90 9.58
N ARG A 107 7.46 -3.12 10.65
CA ARG A 107 8.56 -2.58 11.46
C ARG A 107 9.32 -3.65 12.23
N ALA A 108 8.62 -4.62 12.81
CA ALA A 108 9.24 -5.74 13.50
C ALA A 108 10.14 -6.58 12.57
N ALA A 109 9.77 -6.66 11.29
CA ALA A 109 10.56 -7.32 10.25
C ALA A 109 11.70 -6.45 9.67
N GLY A 110 11.85 -5.20 10.12
CA GLY A 110 12.84 -4.25 9.58
C GLY A 110 12.52 -3.74 8.16
N VAL A 111 11.31 -3.99 7.66
CA VAL A 111 10.86 -3.55 6.33
C VAL A 111 10.58 -2.05 6.33
N LEU A 112 9.94 -1.55 7.39
CA LEU A 112 9.76 -0.11 7.64
C LEU A 112 10.65 0.35 8.78
N SER A 113 11.16 1.58 8.69
CA SER A 113 12.16 2.11 9.62
C SER A 113 11.57 2.73 10.89
N GLY A 114 10.30 3.14 10.91
CA GLY A 114 9.71 3.76 12.11
C GLY A 114 9.03 5.08 11.84
#